data_AF-A0A932H9H7-F1
#
_entry.id   AF-A0A932H9H7-F1
#
_cell.length_a   1.000
_cell.length_b   1.000
_cell.length_c   1.000
_cell.angle_alpha   90.00
_cell.angle_beta   90.00
_cell.angle_gamma   90.00
#
_symmetry.space_group_name_H-M   'P 1'
#
loop_
_entity.id
_entity.type
_entity.pdbx_description
1 polymer ?
#
loop_
_entity_poly.entity_id
_entity_poly.type
_entity_poly.pdbx_seq_one_letter_code
_entity_poly.pdbx_strand_id
1 'polypeptide(L)'
;LAVAGCWFSGSGEKSPAPPTPISCPNGPAFRGSSLTSITYVKALISVARVLPGANSQRVGLIGVSRGASAALLVASTDGVQAVVSDSAPYIAGTRFDTAPLGLVQSLAAPVLMLHGTADQTVRVEVAREYEHALRQWNKPFEVHYYEGAPHAVTIYSGTRADARRRAIGFLTKHLASAGPSSKGS
;
A
#
# COMPACT_ATOMS: atom_id res chain seq x y z
N LEU A 1 13.51 0.00 11.33
CA LEU A 1 13.67 1.22 10.53
C LEU A 1 12.38 1.49 9.75
N ALA A 2 11.93 2.74 9.64
CA ALA A 2 10.84 3.15 8.77
C ALA A 2 11.32 4.29 7.86
N VAL A 3 10.93 4.26 6.59
CA VAL A 3 11.37 5.23 5.57
C VAL A 3 10.15 5.74 4.83
N ALA A 4 10.08 7.06 4.63
CA ALA A 4 9.12 7.68 3.72
C ALA A 4 9.92 8.29 2.55
N GLY A 5 9.62 7.88 1.33
CA GLY A 5 10.31 8.34 0.13
C GLY A 5 9.36 8.97 -0.88
N CYS A 6 9.87 9.96 -1.62
CA CYS A 6 9.17 10.61 -2.71
C CYS A 6 9.24 9.75 -3.97
N TRP A 7 8.11 9.22 -4.45
CA TRP A 7 8.04 8.45 -5.69
C TRP A 7 7.43 9.23 -6.87
N PHE A 8 7.00 10.46 -6.63
CA PHE A 8 6.65 11.45 -7.66
C PHE A 8 6.80 12.87 -7.10
N SER A 9 6.89 13.87 -7.97
CA SER A 9 6.86 15.27 -7.61
C SER A 9 5.43 15.69 -7.28
N GLY A 10 5.22 16.08 -6.03
CA GLY A 10 4.06 16.87 -5.63
C GLY A 10 4.41 18.35 -5.69
N SER A 11 3.46 19.20 -6.08
CA SER A 11 3.62 20.66 -6.11
C SER A 11 3.80 21.31 -4.73
N GLY A 12 3.76 20.54 -3.65
CA GLY A 12 3.78 21.08 -2.29
C GLY A 12 2.59 22.01 -2.00
N GLU A 13 1.52 21.94 -2.82
CA GLU A 13 0.32 22.72 -2.58
C GLU A 13 -0.18 22.44 -1.16
N LYS A 14 -0.34 23.53 -0.39
CA LYS A 14 -0.88 23.49 0.96
C LYS A 14 -2.28 22.89 0.88
N SER A 15 -2.41 21.60 1.21
CA SER A 15 -3.71 21.02 1.50
C SER A 15 -4.23 21.71 2.77
N PRO A 16 -5.40 22.36 2.75
CA PRO A 16 -5.96 22.98 3.95
C PRO A 16 -6.33 21.95 5.03
N ALA A 17 -6.37 20.66 4.68
CA ALA A 17 -6.62 19.57 5.59
C ALA A 17 -5.40 18.65 5.72
N PRO A 18 -5.04 18.21 6.95
CA PRO A 18 -3.98 17.25 7.16
C PRO A 18 -4.27 15.89 6.50
N PRO A 19 -3.22 15.12 6.13
CA PRO A 19 -1.81 15.43 6.33
C PRO A 19 -1.32 16.42 5.27
N THR A 20 -0.47 17.35 5.68
CA THR A 20 0.28 18.21 4.76
C THR A 20 1.14 17.32 3.84
N PRO A 21 1.02 17.43 2.51
CA PRO A 21 1.86 16.69 1.60
C PRO A 21 3.35 16.94 1.87
N ILE A 22 4.17 15.89 1.80
CA ILE A 22 5.62 16.06 1.81
C ILE A 22 6.01 16.69 0.47
N SER A 23 6.66 17.86 0.52
CA SER A 23 7.15 18.52 -0.70
C SER A 23 8.27 17.70 -1.32
N CYS A 24 8.13 17.37 -2.60
CA CYS A 24 9.06 16.52 -3.35
C CYS A 24 9.43 17.20 -4.68
N PRO A 25 10.04 18.40 -4.67
CA PRO A 25 10.26 19.19 -5.89
C PRO A 25 11.18 18.48 -6.90
N ASN A 26 12.09 17.65 -6.41
CA ASN A 26 13.04 16.87 -7.23
C ASN A 26 12.51 15.45 -7.55
N GLY A 27 11.25 15.15 -7.24
CA GLY A 27 10.63 13.88 -7.56
C GLY A 27 10.38 13.73 -9.07
N PRO A 28 10.27 12.50 -9.58
CA PRO A 28 9.89 12.28 -10.97
C PRO A 28 8.46 12.77 -11.24
N ALA A 29 8.12 13.15 -12.47
CA ALA A 29 6.76 13.56 -12.78
C ALA A 29 5.73 12.48 -12.44
N PHE A 30 4.56 12.87 -11.92
CA PHE A 30 3.49 11.92 -11.63
C PHE A 30 2.94 11.30 -12.93
N ARG A 31 2.94 9.96 -13.00
CA ARG A 31 2.48 9.17 -14.16
C ARG A 31 1.37 8.18 -13.80
N GLY A 32 0.49 8.55 -12.87
CA GLY A 32 -0.54 7.65 -12.35
C GLY A 32 0.01 6.61 -11.38
N SER A 33 -0.85 5.69 -10.91
CA SER A 33 -0.38 4.44 -10.29
C SER A 33 -0.39 3.35 -11.35
N SER A 34 0.77 3.16 -11.94
CA SER A 34 1.05 2.33 -13.12
C SER A 34 2.26 1.43 -12.89
N LEU A 35 2.41 0.39 -13.72
CA LEU A 35 3.63 -0.42 -13.73
C LEU A 35 4.90 0.41 -13.99
N THR A 36 4.80 1.49 -14.75
CA THR A 36 5.88 2.45 -14.94
C THR A 36 6.19 3.21 -13.65
N SER A 37 5.17 3.74 -12.98
CA SER A 37 5.35 4.56 -11.78
C SER A 37 5.89 3.78 -10.58
N ILE A 38 5.58 2.49 -10.46
CA ILE A 38 6.09 1.67 -9.36
C ILE A 38 7.59 1.39 -9.47
N THR A 39 8.23 1.66 -10.61
CA THR A 39 9.70 1.56 -10.73
C THR A 39 10.41 2.52 -9.77
N TYR A 40 9.85 3.71 -9.54
CA TYR A 40 10.37 4.66 -8.55
C TYR A 40 10.14 4.15 -7.12
N VAL A 41 9.01 3.51 -6.85
CA VAL A 41 8.75 2.86 -5.55
C VAL A 41 9.74 1.71 -5.32
N LYS A 42 10.01 0.89 -6.35
CA LYS A 42 11.02 -0.18 -6.30
C LYS A 42 12.42 0.37 -6.06
N ALA A 43 12.80 1.50 -6.66
CA ALA A 43 14.07 2.15 -6.39
C ALA A 43 14.18 2.60 -4.92
N LEU A 44 13.11 3.17 -4.35
CA LEU A 44 13.05 3.51 -2.92
C LEU A 44 13.18 2.27 -2.03
N ILE A 45 12.57 1.15 -2.39
CA ILE A 45 12.72 -0.12 -1.68
C ILE A 45 14.18 -0.59 -1.72
N SER A 46 14.84 -0.53 -2.87
CA SER A 46 16.25 -0.90 -3.01
C SER A 46 17.16 -0.05 -2.11
N VAL A 47 16.91 1.26 -2.03
CA VAL A 47 17.62 2.15 -1.09
C VAL A 47 17.30 1.77 0.36
N ALA A 48 16.03 1.57 0.70
CA ALA A 48 15.61 1.23 2.06
C ALA A 48 16.26 -0.07 2.56
N ARG A 49 16.50 -1.05 1.68
CA ARG A 49 17.17 -2.31 2.01
C ARG A 49 18.62 -2.16 2.46
N VAL A 50 19.32 -1.10 2.03
CA VAL A 50 20.76 -0.88 2.30
C VAL A 50 21.03 0.21 3.34
N LEU A 51 19.99 0.84 3.89
CA LEU A 51 20.17 1.83 4.95
C LEU A 51 20.69 1.17 6.25
N PRO A 52 21.55 1.87 7.02
CA PRO A 52 21.98 1.39 8.33
C PRO A 52 20.79 1.04 9.23
N GLY A 53 20.81 -0.16 9.81
CA GLY A 53 19.72 -0.66 10.67
C GLY A 53 18.50 -1.21 9.92
N ALA A 54 18.54 -1.31 8.58
CA ALA A 54 17.57 -2.04 7.80
C ALA A 54 17.87 -3.55 7.81
N ASN A 55 16.82 -4.37 7.71
CA ASN A 55 16.95 -5.78 7.33
C ASN A 55 16.50 -5.93 5.87
N SER A 56 17.44 -6.22 4.98
CA SER A 56 17.21 -6.25 3.54
C SER A 56 16.20 -7.31 3.08
N GLN A 57 15.98 -8.36 3.89
CA GLN A 57 15.06 -9.46 3.62
C GLN A 57 13.66 -9.25 4.23
N ARG A 58 13.44 -8.15 4.96
CA ARG A 58 12.22 -7.90 5.73
C ARG A 58 11.69 -6.50 5.43
N VAL A 59 11.11 -6.35 4.24
CA VAL A 59 10.53 -5.09 3.76
C VAL A 59 9.02 -5.21 3.69
N GLY A 60 8.33 -4.34 4.41
CA GLY A 60 6.87 -4.16 4.31
C GLY A 60 6.54 -2.80 3.70
N LEU A 61 5.41 -2.71 3.01
CA LEU A 61 4.88 -1.46 2.48
C LEU A 61 3.60 -1.08 3.21
N ILE A 62 3.42 0.22 3.43
CA ILE A 62 2.14 0.81 3.80
C ILE A 62 1.83 1.91 2.81
N GLY A 63 0.61 1.88 2.27
CA GLY A 63 0.14 2.90 1.35
C GLY A 63 -1.25 3.37 1.72
N VAL A 64 -1.54 4.63 1.39
CA VAL A 64 -2.86 5.25 1.52
C VAL A 64 -3.32 5.72 0.15
N SER A 65 -4.59 5.48 -0.20
CA SER A 65 -5.19 5.89 -1.47
C SER A 65 -4.35 5.41 -2.66
N ARG A 66 -3.91 6.30 -3.55
CA ARG A 66 -3.00 5.95 -4.65
C ARG A 66 -1.71 5.24 -4.20
N GLY A 67 -1.17 5.61 -3.04
CA GLY A 67 0.01 4.93 -2.48
C GLY A 67 -0.28 3.48 -2.13
N ALA A 68 -1.52 3.17 -1.73
CA ALA A 68 -1.97 1.80 -1.49
C ALA A 68 -2.08 1.02 -2.80
N SER A 69 -2.60 1.62 -3.88
CA SER A 69 -2.57 1.00 -5.22
C SER A 69 -1.14 0.69 -5.65
N ALA A 70 -0.22 1.65 -5.53
CA ALA A 70 1.19 1.45 -5.86
C ALA A 70 1.83 0.32 -5.04
N ALA A 71 1.55 0.24 -3.74
CA ALA A 71 2.04 -0.83 -2.87
C ALA A 71 1.52 -2.22 -3.29
N LEU A 72 0.24 -2.32 -3.67
CA LEU A 72 -0.36 -3.57 -4.17
C LEU A 72 0.25 -3.99 -5.52
N LEU A 73 0.47 -3.03 -6.43
CA LEU A 73 1.14 -3.30 -7.71
C LEU A 73 2.59 -3.78 -7.50
N VAL A 74 3.32 -3.21 -6.53
CA VAL A 74 4.64 -3.72 -6.15
C VAL A 74 4.54 -5.15 -5.64
N ALA A 75 3.64 -5.45 -4.70
CA ALA A 75 3.47 -6.80 -4.17
C ALA A 75 2.96 -7.84 -5.18
N SER A 76 2.42 -7.37 -6.31
CA SER A 76 1.97 -8.23 -7.42
C SER A 76 3.06 -8.43 -8.48
N THR A 77 4.20 -7.75 -8.36
CA THR A 77 5.30 -7.79 -9.35
C THR A 77 6.68 -7.97 -8.72
N ASP A 78 6.80 -7.99 -7.39
CA ASP A 78 8.07 -8.00 -6.66
C ASP A 78 7.93 -8.63 -5.27
N GLY A 79 9.08 -8.97 -4.67
CA GLY A 79 9.17 -9.60 -3.36
C GLY A 79 9.25 -8.59 -2.22
N VAL A 80 8.10 -8.12 -1.74
CA VAL A 80 7.95 -7.53 -0.40
C VAL A 80 7.25 -8.53 0.52
N GLN A 81 7.50 -8.44 1.83
CA GLN A 81 7.07 -9.46 2.79
C GLN A 81 5.66 -9.21 3.33
N ALA A 82 5.15 -7.98 3.23
CA ALA A 82 3.81 -7.62 3.67
C ALA A 82 3.36 -6.27 3.07
N VAL A 83 2.06 -6.11 2.83
CA VAL A 83 1.47 -4.82 2.43
C VAL A 83 0.30 -4.45 3.32
N VAL A 84 0.28 -3.20 3.78
CA VAL A 84 -0.91 -2.54 4.35
C VAL A 84 -1.48 -1.58 3.31
N SER A 85 -2.72 -1.84 2.91
CA SER A 85 -3.49 -1.10 1.92
C SER A 85 -4.61 -0.34 2.62
N ASP A 86 -4.47 0.99 2.73
CA ASP A 86 -5.53 1.87 3.24
C ASP A 86 -6.25 2.58 2.09
N SER A 87 -7.53 2.28 1.93
CA SER A 87 -8.43 2.97 1.01
C SER A 87 -7.95 3.00 -0.46
N ALA A 88 -7.40 1.90 -0.97
CA ALA A 88 -6.78 1.88 -2.30
C ALA A 88 -7.81 1.99 -3.44
N PRO A 89 -7.52 2.74 -4.51
CA PRO A 89 -8.13 2.50 -5.81
C PRO A 89 -7.76 1.10 -6.35
N TYR A 90 -8.70 0.15 -6.38
CA TYR A 90 -8.44 -1.23 -6.81
C TYR A 90 -8.70 -1.48 -8.30
N ILE A 91 -9.45 -0.61 -8.97
CA ILE A 91 -9.79 -0.70 -10.40
C ILE A 91 -9.08 0.36 -11.23
N ALA A 92 -8.98 0.11 -12.54
CA ALA A 92 -8.40 1.05 -13.48
C ALA A 92 -9.30 2.28 -13.62
N GLY A 93 -8.72 3.41 -14.01
CA GLY A 93 -9.42 4.66 -14.24
C GLY A 93 -8.51 5.67 -14.92
N THR A 94 -8.98 6.90 -15.09
CA THR A 94 -8.24 7.95 -15.82
C THR A 94 -6.84 8.25 -15.25
N ARG A 95 -6.58 7.92 -13.98
CA ARG A 95 -5.27 8.09 -13.30
C ARG A 95 -4.60 6.75 -12.92
N PHE A 96 -5.17 5.63 -13.34
CA PHE A 96 -4.76 4.26 -12.98
C PHE A 96 -4.85 3.39 -14.25
N ASP A 97 -3.77 3.31 -15.01
CA ASP A 97 -3.72 2.46 -16.21
C ASP A 97 -3.67 0.97 -15.86
N THR A 98 -3.21 0.63 -14.65
CA THR A 98 -3.06 -0.72 -14.13
C THR A 98 -3.84 -0.86 -12.82
N ALA A 99 -4.85 -1.71 -12.84
CA ALA A 99 -5.67 -2.01 -11.68
C ALA A 99 -5.01 -3.08 -10.80
N PRO A 100 -4.85 -2.89 -9.48
CA PRO A 100 -4.52 -3.98 -8.57
C PRO A 100 -5.43 -5.20 -8.75
N LEU A 101 -6.74 -5.00 -9.00
CA LEU A 101 -7.70 -6.08 -9.21
C LEU A 101 -7.30 -7.02 -10.36
N GLY A 102 -6.74 -6.48 -11.45
CA GLY A 102 -6.29 -7.27 -12.60
C GLY A 102 -5.01 -8.07 -12.34
N LEU A 103 -4.30 -7.81 -11.23
CA LEU A 103 -3.04 -8.47 -10.88
C LEU A 103 -3.13 -9.33 -9.62
N VAL A 104 -4.34 -9.52 -9.07
CA VAL A 104 -4.55 -10.28 -7.81
C VAL A 104 -3.90 -11.66 -7.88
N GLN A 105 -4.02 -12.37 -9.00
CA GLN A 105 -3.42 -13.70 -9.16
C GLN A 105 -1.89 -13.70 -8.98
N SER A 106 -1.21 -12.60 -9.32
CA SER A 106 0.24 -12.45 -9.20
C SER A 106 0.69 -11.94 -7.82
N LEU A 107 -0.25 -11.58 -6.94
CA LEU A 107 0.06 -11.12 -5.58
C LEU A 107 0.83 -12.19 -4.81
N ALA A 108 2.03 -11.83 -4.35
CA ALA A 108 2.96 -12.73 -3.66
C ALA A 108 3.10 -12.46 -2.16
N ALA A 109 2.59 -11.33 -1.67
CA ALA A 109 2.70 -10.91 -0.28
C ALA A 109 1.33 -10.96 0.44
N PRO A 110 1.32 -11.23 1.76
CA PRO A 110 0.13 -11.05 2.57
C PRO A 110 -0.29 -9.56 2.59
N VAL A 111 -1.59 -9.32 2.51
CA VAL A 111 -2.18 -7.97 2.48
C VAL A 111 -3.10 -7.73 3.68
N LEU A 112 -2.95 -6.61 4.37
CA LEU A 112 -3.97 -6.04 5.23
C LEU A 112 -4.72 -4.94 4.49
N MET A 113 -6.02 -5.09 4.34
CA MET A 113 -6.92 -4.06 3.79
C MET A 113 -7.61 -3.30 4.91
N LEU A 114 -7.55 -1.97 4.86
CA LEU A 114 -8.24 -1.06 5.76
C LEU A 114 -9.10 -0.11 4.92
N HIS A 115 -10.41 -0.07 5.13
CA HIS A 115 -11.31 0.72 4.28
C HIS A 115 -12.49 1.28 5.08
N GLY A 116 -12.91 2.51 4.81
CA GLY A 116 -14.10 3.11 5.42
C GLY A 116 -15.37 2.81 4.62
N THR A 117 -16.48 2.45 5.27
CA THR A 117 -17.72 2.13 4.53
C THR A 117 -18.41 3.37 3.95
N ALA A 118 -18.12 4.57 4.47
CA ALA A 118 -18.61 5.85 3.97
C ALA A 118 -17.56 6.57 3.09
N ASP A 119 -16.61 5.84 2.52
CA ASP A 119 -15.61 6.38 1.61
C ASP A 119 -16.25 6.87 0.29
N GLN A 120 -16.24 8.19 0.09
CA GLN A 120 -16.78 8.85 -1.10
C GLN A 120 -15.75 8.96 -2.25
N THR A 121 -14.47 8.66 -1.99
CA THR A 121 -13.40 8.70 -3.00
C THR A 121 -13.23 7.33 -3.64
N VAL A 122 -13.19 6.27 -2.83
CA VAL A 122 -13.18 4.89 -3.29
C VAL A 122 -14.33 4.16 -2.60
N ARG A 123 -15.41 3.96 -3.37
CA ARG A 123 -16.58 3.21 -2.92
C ARG A 123 -16.20 1.86 -2.30
N VAL A 124 -16.79 1.53 -1.15
CA VAL A 124 -16.49 0.30 -0.40
C VAL A 124 -16.74 -0.97 -1.22
N GLU A 125 -17.64 -0.93 -2.18
CA GLU A 125 -17.95 -2.03 -3.08
C GLU A 125 -16.75 -2.41 -3.95
N VAL A 126 -15.97 -1.43 -4.39
CA VAL A 126 -14.71 -1.66 -5.14
C VAL A 126 -13.69 -2.37 -4.24
N ALA A 127 -13.65 -2.03 -2.95
CA ALA A 127 -12.80 -2.75 -1.99
C ALA A 127 -13.29 -4.18 -1.76
N ARG A 128 -14.60 -4.40 -1.68
CA ARG A 128 -15.21 -5.74 -1.53
C ARG A 128 -14.99 -6.61 -2.77
N GLU A 129 -14.97 -6.02 -3.97
CA GLU A 129 -14.59 -6.73 -5.21
C GLU A 129 -13.14 -7.23 -5.14
N TYR A 130 -12.21 -6.39 -4.66
CA TYR A 130 -10.82 -6.82 -4.47
C TYR A 130 -10.68 -7.90 -3.39
N GLU A 131 -11.41 -7.77 -2.28
CA GLU A 131 -11.48 -8.81 -1.25
C GLU A 131 -11.99 -10.14 -1.83
N HIS A 132 -13.05 -10.09 -2.63
CA HIS A 132 -13.60 -11.27 -3.30
C HIS A 132 -12.56 -11.93 -4.19
N ALA A 133 -11.83 -11.15 -4.99
CA ALA A 133 -10.77 -11.66 -5.84
C ALA A 133 -9.61 -12.29 -5.03
N LEU A 134 -9.21 -11.68 -3.90
CA LEU A 134 -8.20 -12.25 -3.00
C LEU A 134 -8.63 -13.64 -2.49
N ARG A 135 -9.91 -13.79 -2.10
CA ARG A 135 -10.48 -15.08 -1.68
C ARG A 135 -10.51 -16.08 -2.83
N GLN A 136 -10.98 -15.69 -4.01
CA GLN A 136 -11.05 -16.55 -5.20
C GLN A 136 -9.69 -17.12 -5.59
N TRP A 137 -8.63 -16.31 -5.50
CA TRP A 137 -7.26 -16.71 -5.80
C TRP A 137 -6.48 -17.26 -4.60
N ASN A 138 -7.17 -17.55 -3.48
CA ASN A 138 -6.61 -18.10 -2.25
C ASN A 138 -5.37 -17.32 -1.75
N LYS A 139 -5.42 -15.98 -1.82
CA LYS A 139 -4.34 -15.11 -1.37
C LYS A 139 -4.39 -14.93 0.16
N PRO A 140 -3.25 -14.81 0.83
CA PRO A 140 -3.23 -14.50 2.25
C PRO A 140 -3.62 -13.03 2.48
N PHE A 141 -4.70 -12.79 3.20
CA PHE A 141 -5.11 -11.42 3.53
C PHE A 141 -5.83 -11.32 4.88
N GLU A 142 -5.82 -10.10 5.42
CA GLU A 142 -6.67 -9.65 6.50
C GLU A 142 -7.43 -8.41 6.01
N VAL A 143 -8.67 -8.21 6.46
CA VAL A 143 -9.47 -7.03 6.08
C VAL A 143 -10.19 -6.45 7.29
N HIS A 144 -10.28 -5.13 7.35
CA HIS A 144 -11.13 -4.44 8.31
C HIS A 144 -11.84 -3.25 7.65
N TYR A 145 -13.17 -3.32 7.68
CA TYR A 145 -14.05 -2.23 7.27
C TYR A 145 -14.45 -1.40 8.49
N TYR A 146 -14.19 -0.09 8.45
CA TYR A 146 -14.61 0.85 9.48
C TYR A 146 -15.97 1.43 9.12
N GLU A 147 -17.00 1.02 9.86
CA GLU A 147 -18.38 1.46 9.63
C GLU A 147 -18.51 2.98 9.79
N GLY A 148 -19.14 3.64 8.83
CA GLY A 148 -19.33 5.09 8.78
C GLY A 148 -18.06 5.91 8.57
N ALA A 149 -16.88 5.30 8.47
CA ALA A 149 -15.63 6.03 8.31
C ALA A 149 -15.41 6.49 6.86
N PRO A 150 -14.74 7.64 6.66
CA PRO A 150 -14.44 8.18 5.34
C PRO A 150 -13.17 7.55 4.74
N HIS A 151 -12.72 8.12 3.62
CA HIS A 151 -11.44 7.81 2.98
C HIS A 151 -10.25 7.99 3.95
N ALA A 152 -9.23 7.13 3.81
CA ALA A 152 -7.95 7.18 4.55
C ALA A 152 -8.09 6.98 6.08
N VAL A 153 -8.48 5.78 6.48
CA VAL A 153 -8.80 5.43 7.88
C VAL A 153 -7.58 5.42 8.80
N THR A 154 -6.35 5.33 8.28
CA THR A 154 -5.11 5.48 9.06
C THR A 154 -4.78 6.94 9.40
N ILE A 155 -5.52 7.89 8.84
CA ILE A 155 -5.35 9.33 8.99
C ILE A 155 -6.55 9.92 9.72
N TYR A 156 -7.77 9.50 9.35
CA TYR A 156 -9.02 9.98 9.94
C TYR A 156 -9.04 9.81 11.46
N SER A 157 -9.26 10.90 12.20
CA SER A 157 -9.09 10.94 13.66
C SER A 157 -9.90 9.86 14.41
N GLY A 158 -11.12 9.58 13.95
CA GLY A 158 -12.01 8.59 14.57
C GLY A 158 -11.53 7.15 14.47
N THR A 159 -10.71 6.81 13.47
CA THR A 159 -10.24 5.44 13.22
C THR A 159 -8.73 5.28 13.33
N ARG A 160 -7.98 6.39 13.28
CA ARG A 160 -6.52 6.45 13.18
C ARG A 160 -5.79 5.59 14.20
N ALA A 161 -6.22 5.64 15.46
CA ALA A 161 -5.55 4.88 16.52
C ALA A 161 -5.66 3.37 16.27
N ASP A 162 -6.86 2.88 15.94
CA ASP A 162 -7.09 1.47 15.67
C ASP A 162 -6.44 1.01 14.37
N ALA A 163 -6.61 1.77 13.29
CA ALA A 163 -6.02 1.50 12.00
C ALA A 163 -4.49 1.38 12.06
N ARG A 164 -3.83 2.27 12.81
CA ARG A 164 -2.39 2.19 13.04
C ARG A 164 -2.00 0.98 13.87
N ARG A 165 -2.75 0.64 14.94
CA ARG A 165 -2.49 -0.58 15.72
C ARG A 165 -2.57 -1.84 14.87
N ARG A 166 -3.60 -1.96 14.03
CA ARG A 166 -3.75 -3.10 13.10
C ARG A 166 -2.61 -3.16 12.09
N ALA A 167 -2.27 -2.03 11.47
CA ALA A 167 -1.15 -1.94 10.53
C ALA A 167 0.18 -2.36 11.17
N ILE A 168 0.48 -1.86 12.37
CA ILE A 168 1.70 -2.20 13.12
C ILE A 168 1.69 -3.69 13.46
N GLY A 169 0.60 -4.21 14.03
CA GLY A 169 0.51 -5.63 14.40
C GLY A 169 0.70 -6.56 13.21
N PHE A 170 0.06 -6.25 12.08
CA PHE A 170 0.20 -6.99 10.83
C PHE A 170 1.64 -6.99 10.32
N LEU A 171 2.27 -5.81 10.22
CA LEU A 171 3.66 -5.70 9.78
C LEU A 171 4.61 -6.41 10.75
N THR A 172 4.42 -6.28 12.07
CA THR A 172 5.24 -6.99 13.06
C THR A 172 5.16 -8.50 12.87
N LYS A 173 3.96 -9.06 12.70
CA LYS A 173 3.74 -10.49 12.46
C LYS A 173 4.43 -10.99 11.20
N HIS A 174 4.22 -10.30 10.08
CA HIS A 174 4.69 -10.77 8.77
C HIS A 174 6.15 -10.45 8.48
N LEU A 175 6.71 -9.39 9.07
CA LEU A 175 8.14 -9.07 8.95
C LEU A 175 8.99 -9.89 9.93
N ALA A 176 8.47 -10.28 11.10
CA ALA A 176 9.22 -11.16 12.02
C ALA A 176 9.41 -12.58 11.47
N SER A 177 8.43 -13.07 10.69
CA SER A 177 8.34 -14.46 10.21
C SER A 177 9.10 -14.72 8.91
N ALA A 178 9.56 -13.68 8.21
CA ALA A 178 10.38 -13.82 7.02
C ALA A 178 11.81 -14.25 7.40
N GLY A 179 12.00 -15.55 7.63
CA GLY A 179 13.29 -16.23 7.54
C GLY A 179 13.66 -16.49 6.07
N PRO A 180 14.93 -16.76 5.75
CA PRO A 180 15.34 -17.02 4.37
C PRO A 180 14.57 -18.23 3.83
N SER A 181 13.87 -18.04 2.72
CA SER A 181 13.35 -19.15 1.92
C SER A 181 14.55 -19.99 1.46
N SER A 182 14.76 -21.13 2.08
CA SER A 182 15.65 -22.17 1.57
C SER A 182 15.11 -22.59 0.21
N LYS A 183 15.69 -22.07 -0.88
CA LYS A 183 15.59 -22.76 -2.15
C LYS A 183 16.31 -24.09 -1.96
N GLY A 184 15.52 -25.17 -1.95
CA GLY A 184 16.00 -26.54 -1.87
C GLY A 184 17.01 -26.82 -2.97
N SER A 185 17.98 -27.67 -2.59
CA SER A 185 19.09 -28.21 -3.39
C SER A 185 18.68 -28.81 -4.71
#